data_AF-A0A0V8J760-F1
#
_entry.id   AF-A0A0V8J760-F1
#
_cell.length_a   1.000
_cell.length_b   1.000
_cell.length_c   1.000
_cell.angle_alpha   90.00
_cell.angle_beta   90.00
_cell.angle_gamma   90.00
#
_symmetry.space_group_name_H-M   'P 1'
#
loop_
_entity.id
_entity.type
_entity.pdbx_description
1 polymer ?
#
loop_
_entity_poly.entity_id
_entity_poly.type
_entity_poly.pdbx_seq_one_letter_code
_entity_poly.pdbx_strand_id
1 'polypeptide(L)'
;MRTWSIKCPRGLSYEQGALVEPAAVAETIPRYLQLNQLHQLRELVEGNVQERAVIEVLFSTGIRMGEFAAMKKEIHIPNGKRKKGRIVLFTRECEEHLKAYLHWAKVLGTLL
;
A
#
# COMPACT_ATOMS: atom_id res chain seq x y z
N MET A 1 33.80 37.74 8.64
CA MET A 1 34.41 36.39 8.81
C MET A 1 33.84 35.49 7.73
N ARG A 2 34.67 34.98 6.81
CA ARG A 2 34.21 34.12 5.71
C ARG A 2 34.19 32.67 6.20
N THR A 3 33.01 32.08 6.34
CA THR A 3 32.86 30.65 6.57
C THR A 3 33.20 29.91 5.28
N TRP A 4 34.35 29.24 5.26
CA TRP A 4 34.69 28.31 4.20
C TRP A 4 33.94 26.99 4.44
N SER A 5 32.81 26.79 3.77
CA SER A 5 32.20 25.47 3.68
C SER A 5 32.97 24.63 2.67
N ILE A 6 33.98 23.90 3.13
CA ILE A 6 34.63 22.85 2.35
C ILE A 6 33.60 21.72 2.21
N LYS A 7 32.90 21.66 1.08
CA LYS A 7 32.09 20.49 0.73
C LYS A 7 33.03 19.32 0.47
N CYS A 8 33.09 18.38 1.40
CA CYS A 8 33.81 17.13 1.21
C CYS A 8 33.10 16.31 0.10
N PRO A 9 33.81 15.81 -0.92
CA PRO A 9 33.21 15.11 -2.07
C PRO A 9 32.58 13.75 -1.72
N ARG A 10 32.64 13.31 -0.45
CA ARG A 10 32.13 12.01 0.04
C ARG A 10 30.87 12.12 0.92
N GLY A 11 30.22 13.28 1.00
CA GLY A 11 28.98 13.44 1.79
C GLY A 11 29.19 13.39 3.31
N LEU A 12 30.44 13.43 3.78
CA LEU A 12 30.80 13.47 5.20
C LEU A 12 30.67 14.90 5.73
N SER A 13 29.85 15.10 6.76
CA SER A 13 29.82 16.32 7.56
C SER A 13 30.88 16.26 8.66
N TYR A 14 31.44 17.42 9.01
CA TYR A 14 32.35 17.57 10.14
C TYR A 14 31.56 18.11 11.32
N GLU A 15 31.44 17.36 12.41
CA GLU A 15 31.06 17.89 13.72
C GLU A 15 32.23 17.72 14.68
N GLN A 16 32.66 18.81 15.33
CA GLN A 16 33.69 18.81 16.39
C GLN A 16 35.02 18.10 16.07
N GLY A 17 35.42 18.05 14.80
CA GLY A 17 36.72 17.49 14.41
C GLY A 17 36.75 15.97 14.18
N ALA A 18 35.62 15.28 14.20
CA ALA A 18 35.54 13.84 13.95
C ALA A 18 34.84 13.52 12.61
N LEU A 19 35.34 12.49 11.91
CA LEU A 19 34.60 11.85 10.82
C LEU A 19 33.50 10.99 11.45
N VAL A 20 32.26 11.49 11.39
CA VAL A 20 31.10 10.72 11.80
C VAL A 20 30.53 10.07 10.54
N GLU A 21 30.65 8.75 10.41
CA GLU A 21 29.85 8.03 9.42
C GLU A 21 28.37 8.16 9.82
N PRO A 22 27.45 8.49 8.90
CA PRO A 22 26.04 8.56 9.24
C PRO A 22 25.64 7.22 9.83
N ALA A 23 25.07 7.22 11.04
CA ALA A 23 24.56 6.01 11.66
C ALA A 23 23.62 5.34 10.65
N ALA A 24 24.05 4.18 10.12
CA ALA A 24 23.26 3.43 9.18
C ALA A 24 21.95 3.07 9.89
N VAL A 25 20.84 3.70 9.46
CA VAL A 25 19.51 3.32 9.92
C VAL A 25 19.34 1.89 9.46
N ALA A 26 19.47 0.95 10.40
CA ALA A 26 19.32 -0.46 10.11
C ALA A 26 17.95 -0.65 9.44
N GLU A 27 17.94 -1.09 8.19
CA GLU A 27 16.71 -1.27 7.43
C GLU A 27 15.86 -2.32 8.14
N THR A 28 14.81 -1.86 8.84
CA THR A 28 13.88 -2.75 9.51
C THR A 28 13.03 -3.45 8.45
N ILE A 29 13.22 -4.76 8.31
CA ILE A 29 12.41 -5.57 7.41
C ILE A 29 10.94 -5.51 7.88
N PRO A 30 9.98 -5.20 6.98
CA PRO A 30 8.57 -5.19 7.34
C PRO A 30 8.12 -6.56 7.86
N ARG A 31 7.38 -6.59 8.97
CA ARG A 31 6.75 -7.81 9.48
C ARG A 31 5.39 -7.99 8.81
N TYR A 32 5.20 -9.10 8.13
CA TYR A 32 3.92 -9.43 7.49
C TYR A 32 2.86 -9.82 8.52
N LEU A 33 1.61 -9.56 8.16
CA LEU A 33 0.44 -9.91 8.95
C LEU A 33 0.31 -11.45 9.05
N GLN A 34 0.14 -11.94 10.27
CA GLN A 34 -0.17 -13.34 10.52
C GLN A 34 -1.67 -13.63 10.26
N LEU A 35 -2.04 -14.90 10.06
CA LEU A 35 -3.43 -15.26 9.77
C LEU A 35 -4.40 -14.82 10.87
N ASN A 36 -4.05 -15.00 12.14
CA ASN A 36 -4.85 -14.54 13.27
C ASN A 36 -5.03 -13.01 13.27
N GLN A 37 -4.00 -12.25 12.90
CA GLN A 37 -4.07 -10.80 12.80
C GLN A 37 -4.93 -10.35 11.61
N LEU A 38 -4.95 -11.12 10.51
CA LEU A 38 -5.88 -10.91 9.41
C LEU A 38 -7.33 -11.15 9.85
N HIS A 39 -7.58 -12.18 10.65
CA HIS A 39 -8.91 -12.42 11.22
C HIS A 39 -9.36 -11.27 12.11
N GLN A 40 -8.48 -10.77 12.99
CA GLN A 40 -8.78 -9.59 13.80
C GLN A 40 -9.08 -8.35 12.94
N LEU A 41 -8.30 -8.13 11.87
CA LEU A 41 -8.55 -7.03 10.94
C LEU A 41 -9.92 -7.16 10.25
N ARG A 42 -10.30 -8.40 9.89
CA ARG A 42 -11.59 -8.74 9.29
C ARG A 42 -12.77 -8.49 10.23
N GLU A 43 -12.61 -8.75 11.52
CA GLU A 43 -13.59 -8.48 12.57
C GLU A 43 -13.74 -6.97 12.81
N LEU A 44 -12.64 -6.20 12.80
CA LEU A 44 -12.67 -4.75 13.01
C LEU A 44 -13.46 -3.98 11.94
N VAL A 45 -13.49 -4.50 10.72
CA VAL A 45 -14.22 -3.89 9.59
C VAL A 45 -15.59 -4.53 9.35
N GLU A 46 -16.04 -5.39 10.26
CA GLU A 46 -17.35 -6.01 10.17
C GLU A 46 -18.45 -4.93 10.16
N GLY A 47 -19.42 -5.08 9.24
CA GLY A 47 -20.48 -4.08 9.01
C GLY A 47 -20.11 -2.94 8.06
N ASN A 48 -18.82 -2.67 7.82
CA ASN A 48 -18.39 -1.70 6.80
C ASN A 48 -18.09 -2.39 5.47
N VAL A 49 -19.07 -2.35 4.55
CA VAL A 49 -18.99 -3.02 3.25
C VAL A 49 -17.82 -2.51 2.40
N GLN A 50 -17.52 -1.21 2.48
CA GLN A 50 -16.42 -0.59 1.73
C GLN A 50 -15.06 -1.05 2.25
N GLU A 51 -14.82 -0.92 3.55
CA GLU A 51 -13.53 -1.30 4.15
C GLU A 51 -13.27 -2.81 3.99
N ARG A 52 -14.31 -3.63 4.17
CA ARG A 52 -14.22 -5.08 3.96
C ARG A 52 -13.81 -5.41 2.53
N ALA A 53 -14.41 -4.77 1.52
CA ALA A 53 -14.04 -5.01 0.13
C ALA A 53 -12.59 -4.60 -0.17
N VAL A 54 -12.11 -3.49 0.40
CA VAL A 54 -10.73 -3.03 0.20
C VAL A 54 -9.72 -4.03 0.78
N ILE A 55 -9.93 -4.49 2.01
CA ILE A 55 -9.02 -5.44 2.67
C ILE A 55 -8.95 -6.76 1.89
N GLU A 56 -10.09 -7.31 1.50
CA GLU A 56 -10.13 -8.58 0.77
C GLU A 56 -9.47 -8.49 -0.60
N VAL A 57 -9.66 -7.38 -1.33
CA VAL A 57 -8.98 -7.18 -2.61
C VAL A 57 -7.47 -7.08 -2.38
N LEU A 58 -7.01 -6.21 -1.49
CA LEU A 58 -5.57 -6.03 -1.26
C LEU A 58 -4.89 -7.32 -0.79
N PHE A 59 -5.54 -8.06 0.11
CA PHE A 59 -5.00 -9.30 0.65
C PHE A 59 -4.98 -10.43 -0.39
N SER A 60 -6.08 -10.65 -1.12
CA SER A 60 -6.19 -11.75 -2.08
C SER A 60 -5.38 -11.53 -3.36
N THR A 61 -5.29 -10.28 -3.83
CA THR A 61 -4.67 -9.94 -5.11
C THR A 61 -3.22 -9.45 -4.99
N GLY A 62 -2.82 -8.96 -3.82
CA GLY A 62 -1.49 -8.37 -3.61
C GLY A 62 -1.23 -7.13 -4.47
N ILE A 63 -2.29 -6.42 -4.88
CA ILE A 63 -2.17 -5.22 -5.70
C ILE A 63 -1.64 -4.06 -4.87
N ARG A 64 -0.79 -3.20 -5.48
CA ARG A 64 -0.26 -2.03 -4.79
C ARG A 64 -1.35 -0.98 -4.59
N MET A 65 -1.29 -0.23 -3.50
CA MET A 65 -2.25 0.86 -3.22
C MET A 65 -2.44 1.84 -4.39
N GLY A 66 -1.36 2.24 -5.06
CA GLY A 66 -1.45 3.13 -6.23
C GLY A 66 -2.11 2.49 -7.46
N GLU A 67 -1.91 1.17 -7.65
CA GLU A 67 -2.59 0.41 -8.72
C GLU A 67 -4.08 0.24 -8.37
N PHE A 68 -4.40 0.02 -7.10
CA PHE A 68 -5.77 -0.12 -6.59
C PHE A 68 -6.56 1.19 -6.72
N ALA A 69 -5.97 2.33 -6.34
CA ALA A 69 -6.61 3.64 -6.48
C ALA A 69 -6.87 4.04 -7.94
N ALA A 70 -6.04 3.57 -8.88
CA ALA A 70 -6.21 3.80 -10.32
C ALA A 70 -7.16 2.79 -10.99
N MET A 71 -7.61 1.77 -10.25
CA MET A 71 -8.46 0.71 -10.78
C MET A 71 -9.86 1.26 -11.08
N LYS A 72 -10.42 0.85 -12.21
CA LYS A 72 -11.84 1.08 -12.53
C LYS A 72 -12.67 -0.11 -12.01
N LYS A 73 -13.91 -0.28 -12.47
CA LYS A 73 -14.82 -1.37 -12.05
C LYS A 73 -14.31 -2.79 -12.37
N GLU A 74 -13.19 -2.93 -13.08
CA GLU A 74 -12.59 -4.21 -13.45
C GLU A 74 -11.20 -4.35 -12.82
N ILE A 75 -10.85 -5.55 -12.33
CA ILE A 75 -9.53 -5.90 -11.80
C ILE A 75 -8.56 -6.16 -12.96
N HIS A 76 -8.45 -5.16 -13.83
CA HIS A 76 -7.41 -5.06 -14.84
C HIS A 76 -6.44 -3.99 -14.39
N ILE A 77 -5.17 -4.37 -14.25
CA ILE A 77 -4.10 -3.41 -13.93
C ILE A 77 -3.49 -3.01 -15.26
N PRO A 78 -3.81 -1.82 -15.81
CA PRO A 78 -3.37 -1.44 -17.14
C PRO A 78 -1.86 -1.17 -17.22
N ASN A 79 -1.26 -0.70 -16.11
CA ASN A 79 0.14 -0.28 -16.06
C ASN A 79 0.91 -0.97 -14.92
N GLY A 80 1.30 -2.22 -15.13
CA GLY A 80 2.24 -2.92 -14.24
C GLY A 80 3.70 -2.50 -14.47
N LYS A 81 4.64 -3.23 -13.82
CA LYS A 81 6.09 -3.03 -14.02
C LYS A 81 6.42 -3.12 -15.52
N ARG A 82 7.07 -2.08 -16.07
CA ARG A 82 7.40 -1.93 -17.50
C ARG A 82 6.18 -1.83 -18.45
N LYS A 83 5.05 -1.26 -18.01
CA LYS A 83 3.84 -1.04 -18.84
C LYS A 83 3.20 -2.32 -19.39
N LYS A 84 3.45 -3.46 -18.74
CA LYS A 84 2.74 -4.71 -19.05
C LYS A 84 1.53 -4.81 -18.13
N GLY A 85 0.34 -4.84 -18.72
CA GLY A 85 -0.87 -5.13 -17.99
C GLY A 85 -0.87 -6.57 -17.48
N ARG A 86 -1.56 -6.82 -16.36
CA ARG A 86 -1.77 -8.17 -15.83
C ARG A 86 -3.21 -8.32 -15.35
N ILE A 87 -3.75 -9.51 -15.53
CA ILE A 87 -4.98 -9.96 -14.88
C ILE A 87 -4.56 -10.56 -13.54
N VAL A 88 -5.25 -10.18 -12.47
CA VAL A 88 -4.99 -10.74 -11.14
C VAL A 88 -6.17 -11.63 -10.75
N LEU A 89 -5.84 -12.84 -10.33
CA LEU A 89 -6.81 -13.80 -9.81
C LEU A 89 -7.19 -13.39 -8.38
N PHE A 90 -8.45 -13.62 -8.02
CA PHE A 90 -8.97 -13.35 -6.69
C PHE A 90 -9.81 -14.54 -6.21
N THR A 91 -10.04 -14.59 -4.90
CA THR A 91 -10.84 -15.65 -4.27
C THR A 91 -12.34 -15.37 -4.43
N ARG A 92 -13.17 -16.42 -4.28
CA ARG A 92 -14.62 -16.25 -4.29
C ARG A 92 -15.11 -15.30 -3.20
N GLU A 93 -14.53 -15.38 -2.00
CA GLU A 93 -14.83 -14.48 -0.89
C GLU A 93 -14.60 -13.00 -1.27
N CYS A 94 -13.48 -12.71 -1.94
CA CYS A 94 -13.19 -11.37 -2.45
C CYS A 94 -14.24 -10.92 -3.49
N GLU A 95 -14.69 -11.82 -4.37
CA GLU A 95 -15.73 -11.51 -5.34
C GLU A 95 -17.05 -11.09 -4.68
N GLU A 96 -17.47 -11.85 -3.67
CA GLU A 96 -18.70 -11.62 -2.92
C GLU A 96 -18.67 -10.25 -2.24
N HIS A 97 -17.57 -9.92 -1.55
CA HIS A 97 -17.40 -8.62 -0.90
C HIS A 97 -17.31 -7.46 -1.89
N LEU A 98 -16.61 -7.65 -3.01
CA LEU A 98 -16.51 -6.61 -4.04
C LEU A 98 -17.87 -6.35 -4.71
N LYS A 99 -18.66 -7.40 -4.98
CA LYS A 99 -20.04 -7.25 -5.49
C LYS A 99 -20.94 -6.55 -4.48
N ALA A 100 -20.83 -6.88 -3.19
CA ALA A 100 -21.57 -6.21 -2.12
C ALA A 100 -21.25 -4.71 -2.08
N TYR A 101 -19.97 -4.34 -2.20
CA TYR A 101 -19.55 -2.94 -2.28
C TYR A 101 -20.10 -2.24 -3.53
N LEU A 102 -19.98 -2.86 -4.72
CA LEU A 102 -20.50 -2.28 -5.96
C LEU A 102 -22.01 -2.11 -5.93
N HIS A 103 -22.74 -3.01 -5.27
CA HIS A 103 -24.17 -2.89 -5.05
C HIS A 103 -24.49 -1.74 -4.09
N TRP A 104 -23.84 -1.71 -2.92
CA TRP A 104 -23.98 -0.64 -1.93
C TRP A 104 -23.70 0.75 -2.53
N ALA A 105 -22.61 0.89 -3.30
CA ALA A 105 -22.24 2.13 -3.98
C ALA A 105 -23.27 2.57 -5.03
N LYS A 106 -23.89 1.62 -5.76
CA LYS A 106 -24.99 1.94 -6.69
C LYS A 106 -26.22 2.45 -5.94
N VAL A 107 -26.61 1.77 -4.86
CA VAL A 107 -27.80 2.14 -4.07
C VAL A 107 -27.64 3.55 -3.50
N LEU A 108 -26.49 3.86 -2.91
CA LEU A 108 -26.18 5.21 -2.41
C LEU A 108 -26.17 6.27 -3.50
N GLY A 109 -25.63 5.96 -4.69
CA GLY A 109 -25.65 6.87 -5.83
C GLY A 109 -27.03 7.04 -6.50
N THR A 110 -28.04 6.23 -6.12
CA THR A 110 -29.43 6.38 -6.58
C THR A 110 -30.28 7.12 -5.55
N LEU A 111 -29.77 7.27 -4.32
CA LEU A 111 -30.42 7.94 -3.18
C LEU A 111 -29.93 9.39 -2.98
N LEU A 112 -28.95 9.84 -3.78
CA LEU A 112 -28.44 11.21 -3.89
C LEU A 112 -28.81 11.78 -5.25
#